data_AF-A0A971B2I7-F1
#
_entry.id   AF-A0A971B2I7-F1
#
_cell.length_a   1.000
_cell.length_b   1.000
_cell.length_c   1.000
_cell.angle_alpha   90.00
_cell.angle_beta   90.00
_cell.angle_gamma   90.00
#
_symmetry.space_group_name_H-M   'P 1'
#
loop_
_entity.id
_entity.type
_entity.pdbx_description
1 polymer ?
#
loop_
_entity_poly.entity_id
_entity_poly.type
_entity_poly.pdbx_seq_one_letter_code
_entity_poly.pdbx_strand_id
1 'polypeptide(L)'
;MLEREEYVEQAYFYRTLNERMQQGMSTQELLFSIRQELLSTSRLPLALDFMRTELKHTGGFGTAMAHMSHYFTTFQTFVITEAERQEGRFDFRIALEILEREAKYRAEGASRQGIFFYQFETLCRNRLGYDAGLGAMAGDPIYDEHWSEWILTVRKQVGLVDFADMIYVRSEHYKKKDPDMNKAVLFGEKEGRIAEANRRKDPVFLFSALARHLGYPGVPRPKPPGEVENAIPKLLRAVERLETRIKLLEEELRGGINIAKFFAKDSSQKKP
;
A
#
# COMPACT_ATOMS: atom_id res chain seq x y z
N MET A 1 -19.43 -11.41 2.30
CA MET A 1 -18.14 -11.91 1.77
C MET A 1 -18.41 -12.60 0.44
N LEU A 2 -17.50 -12.50 -0.53
CA LEU A 2 -17.64 -13.21 -1.81
C LEU A 2 -17.40 -14.72 -1.65
N GLU A 3 -17.85 -15.48 -2.65
CA GLU A 3 -17.59 -16.91 -2.75
C GLU A 3 -16.12 -17.19 -3.12
N ARG A 4 -15.65 -18.40 -2.84
CA ARG A 4 -14.26 -18.81 -3.10
C ARG A 4 -13.87 -18.62 -4.57
N GLU A 5 -14.76 -18.98 -5.49
CA GLU A 5 -14.52 -18.89 -6.93
C GLU A 5 -14.24 -17.45 -7.35
N GLU A 6 -14.97 -16.48 -6.81
CA GLU A 6 -14.74 -15.05 -7.09
C GLU A 6 -13.33 -14.61 -6.69
N TYR A 7 -12.82 -15.07 -5.55
CA TYR A 7 -11.46 -14.73 -5.13
C TYR A 7 -10.38 -15.43 -5.98
N VAL A 8 -10.65 -16.63 -6.47
CA VAL A 8 -9.75 -17.32 -7.42
C VAL A 8 -9.67 -16.53 -8.73
N GLU A 9 -10.81 -16.09 -9.25
CA GLU A 9 -10.89 -15.27 -10.47
C GLU A 9 -10.28 -13.88 -10.25
N GLN A 10 -10.49 -13.24 -9.09
CA GLN A 10 -9.83 -11.97 -8.74
C GLN A 10 -8.31 -12.12 -8.72
N ALA A 11 -7.78 -13.17 -8.11
CA ALA A 11 -6.34 -13.43 -8.10
C ALA A 11 -5.79 -13.62 -9.52
N TYR A 12 -6.51 -14.37 -10.36
CA TYR A 12 -6.16 -14.52 -11.77
C TYR A 12 -6.15 -13.16 -12.49
N PHE A 13 -7.19 -12.36 -12.31
CA PHE A 13 -7.32 -11.03 -12.91
C PHE A 13 -6.16 -10.11 -12.53
N TYR A 14 -5.84 -9.97 -11.24
CA TYR A 14 -4.75 -9.08 -10.79
C TYR A 14 -3.39 -9.51 -11.33
N ARG A 15 -3.12 -10.82 -11.35
CA ARG A 15 -1.88 -11.37 -11.92
C ARG A 15 -1.77 -11.09 -13.42
N THR A 16 -2.81 -11.46 -14.18
CA THR A 16 -2.81 -11.30 -15.64
C THR A 16 -2.76 -9.84 -16.06
N LEU A 17 -3.44 -8.96 -15.31
CA LEU A 17 -3.35 -7.51 -15.50
C LEU A 17 -1.91 -7.02 -15.31
N ASN A 18 -1.25 -7.42 -14.23
CA ASN A 18 0.12 -7.00 -13.93
C ASN A 18 1.13 -7.50 -14.99
N GLU A 19 0.98 -8.74 -15.45
CA GLU A 19 1.84 -9.34 -16.48
C GLU A 19 1.68 -8.65 -17.85
N ARG A 20 0.44 -8.41 -18.28
CA ARG A 20 0.16 -7.91 -19.64
C ARG A 20 0.23 -6.39 -19.76
N MET A 21 0.10 -5.63 -18.68
CA MET A 21 0.37 -4.18 -18.70
C MET A 21 1.78 -3.84 -19.18
N GLN A 22 2.73 -4.78 -19.12
CA GLN A 22 4.09 -4.60 -19.65
C GLN A 22 4.18 -4.71 -21.17
N GLN A 23 3.15 -5.23 -21.84
CA GLN A 23 3.14 -5.50 -23.28
C GLN A 23 2.66 -4.30 -24.11
N GLY A 24 2.41 -3.14 -23.48
CA GLY A 24 2.02 -1.91 -24.17
C GLY A 24 0.57 -1.89 -24.69
N MET A 25 -0.26 -2.85 -24.27
CA MET A 25 -1.69 -2.86 -24.59
C MET A 25 -2.44 -1.76 -23.84
N SER A 26 -3.53 -1.26 -24.45
CA SER A 26 -4.42 -0.35 -23.71
C SER A 26 -5.12 -1.12 -22.58
N THR A 27 -5.34 -0.44 -21.45
CA THR A 27 -6.04 -1.03 -20.29
C THR A 27 -7.43 -1.55 -20.68
N GLN A 28 -8.13 -0.88 -21.59
CA GLN A 28 -9.48 -1.29 -22.02
C GLN A 28 -9.47 -2.60 -22.84
N GLU A 29 -8.51 -2.76 -23.74
CA GLU A 29 -8.33 -4.01 -24.50
C GLU A 29 -7.92 -5.16 -23.59
N LEU A 30 -7.06 -4.87 -22.61
CA LEU A 30 -6.62 -5.85 -21.63
C LEU A 30 -7.78 -6.35 -20.77
N LEU A 31 -8.64 -5.46 -20.28
CA LEU A 31 -9.86 -5.86 -19.55
C LEU A 31 -10.78 -6.72 -20.39
N PHE A 32 -10.97 -6.37 -21.68
CA PHE A 32 -11.80 -7.18 -22.57
C PHE A 32 -11.21 -8.56 -22.83
N SER A 33 -9.88 -8.66 -23.02
CA SER A 33 -9.19 -9.95 -23.20
C SER A 33 -9.34 -10.82 -21.96
N ILE A 34 -9.01 -10.29 -20.78
CA ILE A 34 -9.06 -11.06 -19.52
C ILE A 34 -10.48 -11.56 -19.27
N ARG A 35 -11.50 -10.74 -19.53
CA ARG A 35 -12.90 -11.13 -19.39
C ARG A 35 -13.26 -12.40 -20.16
N GLN A 36 -12.67 -12.65 -21.33
CA GLN A 36 -12.93 -13.86 -22.12
C GLN A 36 -12.29 -15.12 -21.54
N GLU A 37 -11.31 -14.95 -20.63
CA GLU A 37 -10.54 -16.04 -20.03
C GLU A 37 -11.09 -16.42 -18.64
N LEU A 38 -11.93 -15.57 -18.04
CA LEU A 38 -12.52 -15.79 -16.73
C LEU A 38 -13.66 -16.81 -16.76
N LEU A 39 -13.91 -17.42 -15.61
CA LEU A 39 -15.05 -18.29 -15.40
C LEU A 39 -16.37 -17.52 -15.59
N SER A 40 -17.20 -17.98 -16.53
CA SER A 40 -18.45 -17.31 -16.91
C SER A 40 -19.53 -17.32 -15.84
N THR A 41 -19.47 -18.22 -14.86
CA THR A 41 -20.40 -18.29 -13.73
C THR A 41 -20.05 -17.32 -12.59
N SER A 42 -18.84 -16.76 -12.58
CA SER A 42 -18.45 -15.71 -11.65
C SER A 42 -19.03 -14.35 -12.06
N ARG A 43 -19.08 -13.40 -11.12
CA ARG A 43 -19.52 -12.03 -11.36
C ARG A 43 -18.39 -11.12 -11.85
N LEU A 44 -17.14 -11.58 -11.80
CA LEU A 44 -15.99 -10.80 -12.24
C LEU A 44 -16.09 -10.32 -13.70
N PRO A 45 -16.55 -11.11 -14.69
CA PRO A 45 -16.73 -10.63 -16.06
C PRO A 45 -17.63 -9.40 -16.16
N LEU A 46 -18.72 -9.37 -15.40
CA LEU A 46 -19.64 -8.23 -15.35
C LEU A 46 -18.97 -6.99 -14.72
N ALA A 47 -18.20 -7.21 -13.66
CA ALA A 47 -17.41 -6.14 -13.04
C ALA A 47 -16.35 -5.58 -14.01
N LEU A 48 -15.69 -6.44 -14.81
CA LEU A 48 -14.72 -5.99 -15.83
C LEU A 48 -15.39 -5.16 -16.94
N ASP A 49 -16.59 -5.56 -17.40
CA ASP A 49 -17.36 -4.80 -18.40
C ASP A 49 -17.77 -3.41 -17.85
N PHE A 50 -18.20 -3.35 -16.59
CA PHE A 50 -18.48 -2.08 -15.92
C PHE A 50 -17.22 -1.22 -15.81
N MET A 51 -16.09 -1.77 -15.31
CA MET A 51 -14.83 -1.02 -15.19
C MET A 51 -14.35 -0.49 -16.55
N ARG A 52 -14.45 -1.31 -17.60
CA ARG A 52 -14.07 -0.89 -18.96
C ARG A 52 -14.91 0.29 -19.44
N THR A 53 -16.18 0.36 -19.04
CA THR A 53 -17.07 1.48 -19.36
C THR A 53 -16.71 2.71 -18.53
N GLU A 54 -16.55 2.56 -17.22
CA GLU A 54 -16.19 3.67 -16.33
C GLU A 54 -14.82 4.28 -16.64
N LEU A 55 -13.83 3.47 -17.04
CA LEU A 55 -12.52 3.95 -17.46
C LEU A 55 -12.59 4.91 -18.66
N LYS A 56 -13.65 4.86 -19.48
CA LYS A 56 -13.86 5.84 -20.56
C LYS A 56 -14.31 7.21 -20.03
N HIS A 57 -14.93 7.25 -18.87
CA HIS A 57 -15.53 8.46 -18.29
C HIS A 57 -14.66 9.09 -17.21
N THR A 58 -14.05 8.28 -16.33
CA THR A 58 -13.32 8.75 -15.15
C THR A 58 -11.79 8.55 -15.25
N GLY A 59 -11.33 7.65 -16.12
CA GLY A 59 -9.91 7.47 -16.43
C GLY A 59 -9.07 6.70 -15.39
N GLY A 60 -9.68 6.18 -14.31
CA GLY A 60 -8.99 5.42 -13.27
C GLY A 60 -9.75 4.17 -12.80
N PHE A 61 -9.02 3.18 -12.31
CA PHE A 61 -9.55 1.98 -11.68
C PHE A 61 -10.14 2.27 -10.29
N GLY A 62 -9.53 3.16 -9.50
CA GLY A 62 -9.96 3.43 -8.14
C GLY A 62 -11.40 3.92 -8.06
N THR A 63 -11.78 4.84 -8.97
CA THR A 63 -13.17 5.34 -9.10
C THR A 63 -14.13 4.24 -9.53
N ALA A 64 -13.75 3.42 -10.51
CA ALA A 64 -14.59 2.32 -10.99
C ALA A 64 -14.82 1.26 -9.90
N MET A 65 -13.78 0.90 -9.14
CA MET A 65 -13.87 -0.05 -8.03
C MET A 65 -14.73 0.48 -6.88
N ALA A 66 -14.66 1.79 -6.59
CA ALA A 66 -15.48 2.42 -5.56
C ALA A 66 -16.99 2.29 -5.82
N HIS A 67 -17.42 2.34 -7.09
CA HIS A 67 -18.82 2.12 -7.47
C HIS A 67 -19.29 0.67 -7.29
N MET A 68 -18.36 -0.28 -7.15
CA MET A 68 -18.64 -1.71 -6.97
C MET A 68 -18.21 -2.19 -5.58
N SER A 69 -18.54 -1.44 -4.54
CA SER A 69 -18.23 -1.79 -3.14
C SER A 69 -18.81 -3.13 -2.66
N HIS A 70 -19.80 -3.67 -3.38
CA HIS A 70 -20.36 -5.00 -3.14
C HIS A 70 -19.47 -6.13 -3.70
N TYR A 71 -18.52 -5.82 -4.59
CA TYR A 71 -17.61 -6.76 -5.24
C TYR A 71 -16.17 -6.56 -4.79
N PHE A 72 -15.66 -5.32 -4.88
CA PHE A 72 -14.33 -4.98 -4.39
C PHE A 72 -14.42 -4.42 -2.98
N THR A 73 -13.50 -4.84 -2.11
CA THR A 73 -13.46 -4.31 -0.75
C THR A 73 -13.00 -2.84 -0.76
N THR A 74 -13.36 -2.10 0.28
CA THR A 74 -12.88 -0.74 0.51
C THR A 74 -11.36 -0.69 0.56
N PHE A 75 -10.72 -1.72 1.13
CA PHE A 75 -9.27 -1.85 1.14
C PHE A 75 -8.68 -2.05 -0.27
N GLN A 76 -9.25 -2.95 -1.08
CA GLN A 76 -8.81 -3.15 -2.47
C GLN A 76 -8.90 -1.84 -3.28
N THR A 77 -10.00 -1.12 -3.13
CA THR A 77 -10.23 0.18 -3.77
C THR A 77 -9.21 1.22 -3.30
N PHE A 78 -8.93 1.27 -2.00
CA PHE A 78 -7.94 2.18 -1.42
C PHE A 78 -6.53 1.92 -1.97
N VAL A 79 -6.10 0.66 -2.01
CA VAL A 79 -4.77 0.28 -2.52
C VAL A 79 -4.60 0.72 -3.98
N ILE A 80 -5.59 0.48 -4.84
CA ILE A 80 -5.54 0.94 -6.24
C ILE A 80 -5.54 2.47 -6.31
N THR A 81 -6.40 3.14 -5.54
CA THR A 81 -6.48 4.62 -5.56
C THR A 81 -5.16 5.27 -5.15
N GLU A 82 -4.48 4.74 -4.13
CA GLU A 82 -3.16 5.24 -3.72
C GLU A 82 -2.09 4.99 -4.78
N ALA A 83 -2.19 3.91 -5.55
CA ALA A 83 -1.24 3.58 -6.60
C ALA A 83 -1.46 4.38 -7.89
N GLU A 84 -2.66 4.92 -8.10
CA GLU A 84 -2.98 5.82 -9.21
C GLU A 84 -2.57 7.27 -8.97
N ARG A 85 -2.20 7.63 -7.74
CA ARG A 85 -1.74 8.99 -7.41
C ARG A 85 -0.39 9.28 -8.07
N GLN A 86 -0.37 10.29 -8.93
CA GLN A 86 0.82 10.71 -9.69
C GLN A 86 2.00 11.14 -8.79
N GLU A 87 1.72 11.63 -7.58
CA GLU A 87 2.75 12.04 -6.61
C GLU A 87 3.22 10.89 -5.71
N GLY A 88 2.55 9.74 -5.77
CA GLY A 88 2.81 8.59 -4.91
C GLY A 88 4.12 7.89 -5.25
N ARG A 89 4.83 7.43 -4.21
CA ARG A 89 5.97 6.47 -4.37
C ARG A 89 5.51 5.02 -4.45
N PHE A 90 4.19 4.79 -4.51
CA PHE A 90 3.59 3.47 -4.47
C PHE A 90 3.28 3.02 -5.89
N ASP A 91 3.96 1.96 -6.34
CA ASP A 91 3.88 1.45 -7.71
C ASP A 91 2.58 0.64 -7.92
N PHE A 92 1.87 0.93 -9.01
CA PHE A 92 0.69 0.19 -9.44
C PHE A 92 0.91 -1.32 -9.56
N ARG A 93 2.10 -1.76 -9.96
CA ARG A 93 2.47 -3.19 -10.05
C ARG A 93 2.45 -3.86 -8.68
N ILE A 94 2.92 -3.13 -7.67
CA ILE A 94 2.98 -3.62 -6.28
C ILE A 94 1.57 -3.67 -5.71
N ALA A 95 0.74 -2.68 -6.03
CA ALA A 95 -0.69 -2.70 -5.70
C ALA A 95 -1.37 -3.97 -6.24
N LEU A 96 -1.20 -4.29 -7.52
CA LEU A 96 -1.76 -5.51 -8.12
C LEU A 96 -1.21 -6.79 -7.45
N GLU A 97 0.09 -6.85 -7.16
CA GLU A 97 0.70 -8.00 -6.47
C GLU A 97 0.16 -8.17 -5.04
N ILE A 98 -0.10 -7.07 -4.33
CA ILE A 98 -0.74 -7.08 -3.01
C ILE A 98 -2.15 -7.65 -3.11
N LEU A 99 -2.95 -7.19 -4.08
CA LEU A 99 -4.34 -7.62 -4.23
C LEU A 99 -4.44 -9.08 -4.70
N GLU A 100 -3.52 -9.51 -5.57
CA GLU A 100 -3.39 -10.91 -5.99
C GLU A 100 -3.17 -11.82 -4.77
N ARG A 101 -2.20 -11.47 -3.91
CA ARG A 101 -1.87 -12.25 -2.71
C ARG A 101 -3.01 -12.25 -1.70
N GLU A 102 -3.70 -11.12 -1.54
CA GLU A 102 -4.88 -11.03 -0.67
C GLU A 102 -5.99 -11.97 -1.15
N ALA A 103 -6.31 -11.91 -2.45
CA ALA A 103 -7.36 -12.73 -3.06
C ALA A 103 -7.04 -14.22 -2.94
N LYS A 104 -5.78 -14.62 -3.18
CA LYS A 104 -5.32 -16.01 -2.94
C LYS A 104 -5.53 -16.45 -1.49
N TYR A 105 -5.11 -15.63 -0.54
CA TYR A 105 -5.25 -15.96 0.87
C TYR A 105 -6.73 -16.09 1.28
N ARG A 106 -7.62 -15.21 0.77
CA ARG A 106 -9.07 -15.34 0.98
C ARG A 106 -9.64 -16.62 0.37
N ALA A 107 -9.20 -17.01 -0.82
CA ALA A 107 -9.61 -18.25 -1.47
C ALA A 107 -9.17 -19.53 -0.70
N GLU A 108 -8.11 -19.43 0.10
CA GLU A 108 -7.57 -20.50 0.95
C GLU A 108 -8.24 -20.58 2.34
N GLY A 109 -9.21 -19.72 2.64
CA GLY A 109 -9.90 -19.70 3.93
C GLY A 109 -9.21 -18.81 4.98
N ALA A 110 -8.82 -17.61 4.57
CA ALA A 110 -8.15 -16.63 5.42
C ALA A 110 -8.83 -16.41 6.79
N SER A 111 -8.00 -16.28 7.83
CA SER A 111 -8.45 -15.82 9.14
C SER A 111 -8.61 -14.30 9.19
N ARG A 112 -9.49 -13.79 10.06
CA ARG A 112 -9.66 -12.35 10.30
C ARG A 112 -8.36 -11.69 10.78
N GLN A 113 -7.67 -12.36 11.69
CA GLN A 113 -6.36 -11.93 12.21
C GLN A 113 -5.34 -11.87 11.08
N GLY A 114 -5.28 -12.90 10.23
CA GLY A 114 -4.37 -12.96 9.10
C GLY A 114 -4.60 -11.83 8.09
N ILE A 115 -5.85 -11.57 7.71
CA ILE A 115 -6.19 -10.46 6.80
C ILE A 115 -5.84 -9.12 7.44
N PHE A 116 -6.13 -8.93 8.72
CA PHE A 116 -5.74 -7.70 9.43
C PHE A 116 -4.24 -7.47 9.39
N PHE A 117 -3.43 -8.47 9.75
CA PHE A 117 -1.98 -8.30 9.73
C PHE A 117 -1.45 -8.09 8.32
N TYR A 118 -1.99 -8.80 7.32
CA TYR A 118 -1.60 -8.61 5.93
C TYR A 118 -1.90 -7.19 5.41
N GLN A 119 -3.13 -6.70 5.63
CA GLN A 119 -3.54 -5.36 5.22
C GLN A 119 -2.77 -4.27 6.00
N PHE A 120 -2.60 -4.44 7.31
CA PHE A 120 -1.85 -3.48 8.13
C PHE A 120 -0.37 -3.45 7.76
N GLU A 121 0.26 -4.61 7.56
CA GLU A 121 1.66 -4.71 7.12
C GLU A 121 1.86 -4.10 5.73
N THR A 122 0.84 -4.20 4.86
CA THR A 122 0.80 -3.51 3.57
C THR A 122 0.89 -2.00 3.73
N LEU A 123 0.11 -1.40 4.64
CA LEU A 123 0.18 0.03 4.92
C LEU A 123 1.58 0.43 5.40
N CYS A 124 2.13 -0.31 6.37
CA CYS A 124 3.44 -0.06 6.96
C CYS A 124 4.57 -0.13 5.93
N ARG A 125 4.65 -1.21 5.15
CA ARG A 125 5.76 -1.48 4.23
C ARG A 125 5.76 -0.58 3.00
N ASN A 126 4.58 -0.15 2.55
CA ASN A 126 4.42 0.69 1.37
C ASN A 126 4.26 2.17 1.71
N ARG A 127 4.36 2.53 3.00
CA ARG A 127 4.24 3.91 3.51
C ARG A 127 2.93 4.57 3.07
N LEU A 128 1.84 3.80 3.09
CA LEU A 128 0.51 4.30 2.78
C LEU A 128 -0.05 5.07 3.97
N GLY A 129 -0.97 6.01 3.72
CA GLY A 129 -1.56 6.82 4.78
C GLY A 129 -2.36 5.97 5.77
N TYR A 130 -1.95 5.93 7.04
CA TYR A 130 -2.62 5.13 8.08
C TYR A 130 -4.08 5.51 8.31
N ASP A 131 -4.39 6.81 8.24
CA ASP A 131 -5.73 7.31 8.52
C ASP A 131 -6.77 6.78 7.52
N ALA A 132 -6.51 7.00 6.22
CA ALA A 132 -7.34 6.49 5.14
C ALA A 132 -7.28 4.96 5.03
N GLY A 133 -6.08 4.38 5.17
CA GLY A 133 -5.88 2.94 5.06
C GLY A 133 -6.61 2.13 6.14
N LEU A 134 -6.51 2.53 7.40
CA LEU A 134 -7.24 1.87 8.50
C LEU A 134 -8.75 2.10 8.42
N GLY A 135 -9.18 3.27 7.93
CA GLY A 135 -10.58 3.50 7.60
C GLY A 135 -11.10 2.53 6.53
N ALA A 136 -10.33 2.32 5.47
CA ALA A 136 -10.65 1.37 4.41
C ALA A 136 -10.63 -0.09 4.89
N MET A 137 -9.70 -0.46 5.78
CA MET A 137 -9.67 -1.79 6.40
C MET A 137 -10.91 -2.04 7.26
N ALA A 138 -11.35 -1.07 8.06
CA ALA A 138 -12.50 -1.25 8.94
C ALA A 138 -13.82 -1.52 8.20
N GLY A 139 -13.92 -1.14 6.93
CA GLY A 139 -15.06 -1.41 6.06
C GLY A 139 -15.06 -2.79 5.39
N ASP A 140 -14.04 -3.63 5.64
CA ASP A 140 -13.96 -4.94 5.00
C ASP A 140 -15.04 -5.90 5.52
N PRO A 141 -15.80 -6.59 4.64
CA PRO A 141 -16.84 -7.53 5.04
C PRO A 141 -16.37 -8.73 5.87
N ILE A 142 -15.06 -8.97 5.99
CA ILE A 142 -14.52 -10.05 6.83
C ILE A 142 -14.56 -9.71 8.33
N TYR A 143 -14.56 -8.43 8.67
CA TYR A 143 -14.56 -7.94 10.04
C TYR A 143 -15.98 -7.88 10.59
N ASP A 144 -16.14 -8.29 11.85
CA ASP A 144 -17.35 -8.02 12.60
C ASP A 144 -17.29 -6.64 13.26
N GLU A 145 -18.37 -6.23 13.91
CA GLU A 145 -18.49 -4.93 14.57
C GLU A 145 -17.35 -4.67 15.57
N HIS A 146 -16.99 -5.67 16.38
CA HIS A 146 -15.90 -5.54 17.36
C HIS A 146 -14.54 -5.32 16.69
N TRP A 147 -14.28 -5.99 15.57
CA TRP A 147 -13.09 -5.77 14.76
C TRP A 147 -13.07 -4.38 14.13
N SER A 148 -14.16 -3.96 13.49
CA SER A 148 -14.25 -2.64 12.86
C SER A 148 -14.07 -1.51 13.87
N GLU A 149 -14.71 -1.57 15.04
CA GLU A 149 -14.53 -0.60 16.13
C GLU A 149 -13.08 -0.57 16.65
N TRP A 150 -12.47 -1.75 16.81
CA TRP A 150 -11.10 -1.84 17.26
C TRP A 150 -10.12 -1.27 16.23
N ILE A 151 -10.30 -1.54 14.93
CA ILE A 151 -9.49 -0.95 13.85
C ILE A 151 -9.61 0.58 13.85
N LEU A 152 -10.81 1.12 14.07
CA LEU A 152 -11.01 2.56 14.20
C LEU A 152 -10.36 3.14 15.47
N THR A 153 -10.22 2.34 16.53
CA THR A 153 -9.45 2.72 17.73
C THR A 153 -7.95 2.70 17.42
N VAL A 154 -7.47 1.66 16.73
CA VAL A 154 -6.08 1.55 16.24
C VAL A 154 -5.73 2.78 15.42
N ARG A 155 -6.60 3.19 14.48
CA ARG A 155 -6.44 4.40 13.65
C ARG A 155 -6.09 5.66 14.45
N LYS A 156 -6.69 5.84 15.62
CA LYS A 156 -6.44 7.02 16.50
C LYS A 156 -5.17 6.88 17.35
N GLN A 157 -4.66 5.66 17.52
CA GLN A 157 -3.57 5.34 18.45
C GLN A 157 -2.27 4.92 17.74
N VAL A 158 -2.31 4.71 16.41
CA VAL A 158 -1.12 4.39 15.61
C VAL A 158 -0.09 5.51 15.77
N GLY A 159 1.13 5.13 16.17
CA GLY A 159 2.25 6.05 16.41
C GLY A 159 2.31 6.62 17.84
N LEU A 160 1.23 6.49 18.63
CA LEU A 160 1.20 6.89 20.04
C LEU A 160 1.44 5.72 20.99
N VAL A 161 0.93 4.54 20.63
CA VAL A 161 1.03 3.30 21.41
C VAL A 161 1.77 2.25 20.60
N ASP A 162 2.59 1.43 21.27
CA ASP A 162 3.23 0.27 20.64
C ASP A 162 2.16 -0.70 20.12
N PHE A 163 2.25 -1.05 18.84
CA PHE A 163 1.33 -1.95 18.19
C PHE A 163 1.29 -3.33 18.86
N ALA A 164 2.43 -3.81 19.37
CA ALA A 164 2.49 -5.05 20.13
C ALA A 164 1.61 -5.00 21.40
N ASP A 165 1.58 -3.86 22.09
CA ASP A 165 0.73 -3.68 23.27
C ASP A 165 -0.76 -3.66 22.88
N MET A 166 -1.10 -3.02 21.76
CA MET A 166 -2.48 -2.99 21.28
C MET A 166 -3.05 -4.38 20.99
N ILE A 167 -2.24 -5.28 20.42
CA ILE A 167 -2.61 -6.68 20.15
C ILE A 167 -2.72 -7.44 21.48
N TYR A 168 -1.73 -7.29 22.35
CA TYR A 168 -1.67 -8.02 23.61
C TYR A 168 -2.93 -7.79 24.46
N VAL A 169 -3.34 -6.53 24.65
CA VAL A 169 -4.49 -6.17 25.50
C VAL A 169 -5.82 -6.69 24.94
N ARG A 170 -5.87 -7.11 23.68
CA ARG A 170 -7.05 -7.71 23.03
C ARG A 170 -6.91 -9.21 22.78
N SER A 171 -5.95 -9.86 23.43
CA SER A 171 -5.69 -11.29 23.28
C SER A 171 -6.30 -12.15 24.39
N GLU A 172 -6.62 -13.41 24.08
CA GLU A 172 -7.00 -14.41 25.09
C GLU A 172 -5.91 -14.57 26.16
N HIS A 173 -4.64 -14.41 25.77
CA HIS A 173 -3.52 -14.50 26.69
C HIS A 173 -3.59 -13.44 27.80
N TYR A 174 -4.00 -12.22 27.47
CA TYR A 174 -4.19 -11.17 28.47
C TYR A 174 -5.42 -11.43 29.34
N LYS A 175 -6.54 -11.88 28.77
CA LYS A 175 -7.75 -12.25 29.52
C LYS A 175 -7.50 -13.35 30.57
N LYS A 176 -6.56 -14.28 30.32
CA LYS A 176 -6.15 -15.27 31.33
C LYS A 176 -5.42 -14.65 32.52
N LYS A 177 -4.70 -13.54 32.32
CA LYS A 177 -3.99 -12.79 33.38
C LYS A 177 -4.93 -11.82 34.10
N ASP A 178 -5.90 -11.26 33.39
CA ASP A 178 -6.87 -10.30 33.89
C ASP A 178 -8.30 -10.73 33.51
N PRO A 179 -8.96 -11.55 34.36
CA PRO A 179 -10.29 -12.09 34.09
C PRO A 179 -11.39 -11.03 33.97
N ASP A 180 -11.20 -9.85 34.55
CA ASP A 180 -12.16 -8.74 34.57
C ASP A 180 -12.11 -7.87 33.30
N MET A 181 -11.37 -8.32 32.28
CA MET A 181 -11.28 -7.63 31.00
C MET A 181 -12.65 -7.57 30.29
N ASN A 182 -13.35 -6.44 30.43
CA ASN A 182 -14.63 -6.12 29.78
C ASN A 182 -14.54 -5.84 28.26
N LYS A 183 -13.45 -6.23 27.61
CA LYS A 183 -13.17 -5.95 26.20
C LYS A 183 -13.34 -7.23 25.38
N ALA A 184 -13.86 -7.09 24.16
CA ALA A 184 -13.93 -8.22 23.22
C ALA A 184 -12.52 -8.75 22.91
N VAL A 185 -12.39 -10.08 22.89
CA VAL A 185 -11.15 -10.78 22.56
C VAL A 185 -11.08 -10.97 21.05
N LEU A 186 -10.06 -10.40 20.43
CA LEU A 186 -9.88 -10.40 18.96
C LEU A 186 -8.74 -11.32 18.53
N PHE A 187 -7.75 -11.51 19.40
CA PHE A 187 -6.56 -12.30 19.16
C PHE A 187 -6.54 -13.53 20.05
N GLY A 188 -6.02 -14.64 19.55
CA GLY A 188 -5.88 -15.86 20.33
C GLY A 188 -4.69 -15.82 21.29
N GLU A 189 -4.46 -16.93 21.96
CA GLU A 189 -3.35 -17.07 22.90
C GLU A 189 -1.97 -16.97 22.24
N LYS A 190 -1.82 -17.52 21.03
CA LYS A 190 -0.52 -17.53 20.32
C LYS A 190 -0.12 -16.11 19.91
N GLU A 191 -1.04 -15.36 19.31
CA GLU A 191 -0.83 -13.98 18.91
C GLU A 191 -0.52 -13.10 20.13
N GLY A 192 -1.23 -13.30 21.24
CA GLY A 192 -0.98 -12.60 22.49
C GLY A 192 0.42 -12.84 23.06
N ARG A 193 0.90 -14.10 23.07
CA ARG A 193 2.27 -14.44 23.50
C ARG A 193 3.34 -13.84 22.59
N ILE A 194 3.11 -13.89 21.27
CA ILE A 194 4.00 -13.29 20.28
C ILE A 194 4.08 -11.77 20.48
N ALA A 195 2.94 -11.13 20.73
CA ALA A 195 2.85 -9.70 20.99
C ALA A 195 3.62 -9.31 22.27
N GLU A 196 3.41 -10.04 23.39
CA GLU A 196 4.15 -9.82 24.63
C GLU A 196 5.67 -9.91 24.46
N ALA A 197 6.13 -10.92 23.70
CA ALA A 197 7.55 -11.14 23.44
C ALA A 197 8.20 -10.09 22.52
N ASN A 198 7.41 -9.35 21.74
CA ASN A 198 7.88 -8.37 20.76
C ASN A 198 7.64 -6.91 21.16
N ARG A 199 7.21 -6.65 22.40
CA ARG A 199 7.09 -5.29 22.93
C ARG A 199 8.40 -4.53 22.84
N ARG A 200 8.33 -3.26 22.43
CA ARG A 200 9.46 -2.33 22.27
C ARG A 200 10.57 -2.83 21.33
N LYS A 201 10.31 -3.86 20.54
CA LYS A 201 11.22 -4.35 19.49
C LYS A 201 10.81 -3.79 18.14
N ASP A 202 11.65 -4.03 17.12
CA ASP A 202 11.30 -3.67 15.76
C ASP A 202 10.02 -4.43 15.32
N PRO A 203 8.97 -3.72 14.87
CA PRO A 203 7.72 -4.33 14.39
C PRO A 203 7.92 -5.39 13.29
N VAL A 204 9.02 -5.34 12.54
CA VAL A 204 9.33 -6.35 11.51
C VAL A 204 9.39 -7.76 12.11
N PHE A 205 9.90 -7.91 13.34
CA PHE A 205 9.96 -9.22 14.01
C PHE A 205 8.58 -9.72 14.42
N LEU A 206 7.70 -8.81 14.86
CA LEU A 206 6.31 -9.12 15.20
C LEU A 206 5.56 -9.65 13.97
N PHE A 207 5.62 -8.94 12.84
CA PHE A 207 4.99 -9.38 11.59
C PHE A 207 5.56 -10.72 11.10
N SER A 208 6.88 -10.88 11.11
CA SER A 208 7.51 -12.15 10.68
C SER A 208 7.09 -13.33 11.54
N ALA A 209 6.90 -13.13 12.86
CA ALA A 209 6.41 -14.17 13.74
C ALA A 209 4.94 -14.51 13.45
N LEU A 210 4.09 -13.50 13.29
CA LEU A 210 2.67 -13.68 13.03
C LEU A 210 2.41 -14.31 11.66
N ALA A 211 3.13 -13.90 10.61
CA ALA A 211 3.04 -14.48 9.27
C ALA A 211 3.25 -16.00 9.28
N ARG A 212 4.25 -16.49 10.04
CA ARG A 212 4.52 -17.94 10.16
C ARG A 212 3.40 -18.71 10.85
N HIS A 213 2.70 -18.10 11.80
CA HIS A 213 1.68 -18.79 12.60
C HIS A 213 0.27 -18.65 12.03
N LEU A 214 -0.04 -17.53 11.37
CA LEU A 214 -1.32 -17.25 10.74
C LEU A 214 -1.34 -17.63 9.25
N GLY A 215 -0.17 -17.90 8.66
CA GLY A 215 -0.04 -18.32 7.27
C GLY A 215 -0.39 -17.24 6.24
N TYR A 216 -0.48 -15.98 6.64
CA TYR A 216 -0.77 -14.90 5.69
C TYR A 216 0.44 -14.65 4.77
N PRO A 217 0.22 -14.26 3.50
CA PRO A 217 1.29 -14.15 2.52
C PRO A 217 2.23 -12.99 2.83
N GLY A 218 3.49 -13.09 2.39
CA GLY A 218 4.43 -11.98 2.53
C GLY A 218 3.96 -10.76 1.74
N VAL A 219 4.09 -9.56 2.31
CA VAL A 219 3.73 -8.31 1.64
C VAL A 219 4.86 -7.87 0.69
N PRO A 220 4.57 -7.64 -0.62
CA PRO A 220 5.51 -7.09 -1.59
C PRO A 220 6.08 -5.74 -1.16
N ARG A 221 7.32 -5.42 -1.59
CA ARG A 221 8.01 -4.18 -1.22
C ARG A 221 8.35 -3.36 -2.46
N PRO A 222 8.28 -2.02 -2.39
CA PRO A 222 8.85 -1.14 -3.40
C PRO A 222 10.33 -1.47 -3.59
N LYS A 223 10.68 -1.89 -4.81
CA LYS A 223 12.09 -2.04 -5.17
C LYS A 223 12.70 -0.64 -5.10
N PRO A 224 13.83 -0.43 -4.40
CA PRO A 224 14.56 0.81 -4.51
C PRO A 224 14.86 1.07 -5.99
N PRO A 225 14.73 2.31 -6.48
CA PRO A 225 15.06 2.62 -7.85
C PRO A 225 16.47 2.12 -8.15
N GLY A 226 16.63 1.46 -9.30
CA GLY A 226 17.91 0.87 -9.69
C GLY A 226 19.01 1.94 -9.79
N GLU A 227 20.29 1.52 -9.80
CA GLU A 227 21.41 2.46 -9.97
C GLU A 227 21.27 3.33 -11.24
N VAL A 228 20.69 2.76 -12.31
CA VAL A 228 20.43 3.44 -13.59
C VAL A 228 19.31 4.49 -13.47
N GLU A 229 18.24 4.20 -12.74
CA GLU A 229 17.15 5.16 -12.50
C GLU A 229 17.61 6.30 -11.58
N ASN A 230 18.51 6.02 -10.64
CA ASN A 230 19.19 7.04 -9.85
C ASN A 230 20.28 7.80 -10.64
N ALA A 231 20.74 7.25 -11.76
CA ALA A 231 21.75 7.90 -12.60
C ALA A 231 21.14 9.10 -13.35
N ILE A 232 19.89 9.04 -13.79
CA ILE A 232 19.25 10.12 -14.55
C ILE A 232 19.18 11.44 -13.74
N PRO A 233 18.69 11.47 -12.49
CA PRO A 233 18.73 12.68 -11.67
C PRO A 233 20.17 13.14 -11.36
N LYS A 234 21.11 12.21 -11.20
CA LYS A 234 22.53 12.52 -10.96
C LYS A 234 23.18 13.15 -12.20
N LEU A 235 22.85 12.66 -13.39
CA LEU A 235 23.29 13.17 -14.67
C LEU A 235 22.69 14.56 -14.96
N LEU A 236 21.39 14.75 -14.72
CA LEU A 236 20.74 16.07 -14.80
C LEU A 236 21.46 17.11 -13.95
N ARG A 237 21.70 16.81 -12.67
CA ARG A 237 22.48 17.70 -11.78
C ARG A 237 23.93 17.90 -12.24
N ALA A 238 24.54 16.91 -12.89
CA ALA A 238 25.89 17.03 -13.43
C ALA A 238 25.92 17.95 -14.66
N VAL A 239 24.92 17.83 -15.54
CA VAL A 239 24.75 18.69 -16.71
C VAL A 239 24.48 20.13 -16.30
N GLU A 240 23.59 20.38 -15.34
CA GLU A 240 23.33 21.73 -14.79
C GLU A 240 24.61 22.38 -14.23
N ARG A 241 25.45 21.60 -13.53
CA ARG A 241 26.74 22.08 -13.03
C ARG A 241 27.74 22.38 -14.15
N LEU A 242 27.75 21.55 -15.20
CA LEU A 242 28.60 21.79 -16.36
C LEU A 242 28.16 23.04 -17.14
N GLU A 243 26.87 23.22 -17.33
CA GLU A 243 26.31 24.42 -17.97
C GLU A 243 26.70 25.69 -17.20
N THR A 244 26.60 25.66 -15.87
CA THR A 244 27.01 26.79 -15.01
C THR A 244 28.50 27.10 -15.15
N ARG A 245 29.36 26.07 -15.21
CA ARG A 245 30.81 26.24 -15.40
C ARG A 245 31.17 26.77 -16.79
N ILE A 246 30.46 26.31 -17.83
CA ILE A 246 30.66 26.79 -19.20
C ILE A 246 30.29 28.28 -19.29
N LYS A 247 29.16 28.70 -18.70
CA LYS A 247 28.80 30.13 -18.63
C LYS A 247 29.87 30.98 -17.97
N LEU A 248 30.44 30.49 -16.86
CA LEU A 248 31.54 31.18 -16.17
C LEU A 248 32.80 31.29 -17.03
N LEU A 249 33.16 30.23 -17.75
CA LEU A 249 34.30 30.24 -18.69
C LEU A 249 34.05 31.18 -19.87
N GLU A 250 32.84 31.21 -20.41
CA GLU A 250 32.45 32.15 -21.47
C GLU A 250 32.50 33.61 -20.99
N GLU A 251 32.11 33.89 -19.75
CA GLU A 251 32.21 35.22 -19.12
C GLU A 251 33.67 35.64 -18.89
N GLU A 252 34.55 34.70 -18.52
CA GLU A 252 35.99 34.93 -18.39
C GLU A 252 36.64 35.27 -19.75
N LEU A 253 36.29 34.52 -20.80
CA LEU A 253 36.77 34.72 -22.17
C LEU A 253 36.33 36.05 -22.79
N ARG A 254 35.18 36.59 -22.35
CA ARG A 254 34.63 37.88 -22.80
C ARG A 254 35.16 39.10 -22.04
N GLY A 255 36.15 38.92 -21.15
CA GLY A 255 36.92 40.05 -20.59
C GLY A 255 36.60 40.43 -19.15
N GLY A 256 36.11 39.49 -18.33
CA GLY A 256 36.17 39.61 -16.87
C GLY A 256 34.92 39.13 -16.15
N ILE A 257 35.12 38.20 -15.21
CA ILE A 257 34.08 37.68 -14.31
C ILE A 257 33.56 38.83 -13.45
N ASN A 258 32.25 39.11 -13.51
CA ASN A 258 31.62 40.12 -12.66
C ASN A 258 31.32 39.52 -11.27
N ILE A 259 32.37 39.43 -10.45
CA ILE A 259 32.38 38.79 -9.12
C ILE A 259 31.32 39.41 -8.17
N ALA A 260 30.85 40.64 -8.44
CA ALA A 260 29.80 41.32 -7.67
C ALA A 260 28.46 40.56 -7.59
N LYS A 261 28.13 39.70 -8.57
CA LYS A 261 26.88 38.91 -8.56
C LYS A 261 26.91 37.75 -7.57
N PHE A 262 28.10 37.26 -7.18
CA PHE A 262 28.24 36.12 -6.27
C PHE A 262 28.29 36.53 -4.79
N PHE A 263 28.65 37.78 -4.46
CA PHE A 263 28.77 38.27 -3.08
C PHE A 263 27.52 38.98 -2.53
N ALA A 264 26.48 39.22 -3.35
CA ALA A 264 25.30 39.98 -2.95
C ALA A 264 24.34 39.27 -1.96
N LYS A 265 24.67 38.07 -1.47
CA LYS A 265 23.81 37.31 -0.53
C LYS A 265 24.30 37.21 0.92
N ASP A 266 25.50 37.68 1.25
CA ASP A 266 26.07 37.54 2.61
C ASP A 266 26.11 38.83 3.45
N SER A 267 25.54 39.94 2.97
CA SER A 267 25.64 41.25 3.67
C SER A 267 24.34 41.79 4.28
N SER A 268 23.26 41.02 4.37
CA SER A 268 22.02 41.45 5.04
C SER A 268 21.87 41.02 6.52
N GLN A 269 22.88 40.39 7.12
CA GLN A 269 22.91 40.17 8.56
C GLN A 269 24.15 40.80 9.19
N LYS A 270 24.12 42.13 9.36
CA LYS A 270 24.71 42.80 10.53
C LYS A 270 24.38 44.29 10.48
N LYS A 271 23.59 44.72 11.46
CA LYS A 271 23.69 46.01 12.18
C LYS A 271 22.44 46.21 13.05
N PRO A 272 22.54 47.03 14.10
CA PRO A 272 23.53 47.08 15.18
C PRO A 272 22.94 46.55 16.50
#